data_AF-A0A252EIJ3-F1
#
_entry.id   AF-A0A252EIJ3-F1
#
_cell.length_a   1.000
_cell.length_b   1.000
_cell.length_c   1.000
_cell.angle_alpha   90.00
_cell.angle_beta   90.00
_cell.angle_gamma   90.00
#
_symmetry.space_group_name_H-M   'P 1'
#
loop_
_entity.id
_entity.type
_entity.pdbx_description
1 polymer ?
#
loop_
_entity_poly.entity_id
_entity_poly.type
_entity_poly.pdbx_seq_one_letter_code
_entity_poly.pdbx_strand_id
1 'polypeptide(L)'
;MCDVADLYETANTAASKGCGCSYELYVQKLTREIDQTASRLALDQAAALQDYARQKGDYAPDADGSHLEGFCCHGIEYGCCPAGCDDAEEDDWDSENEEGRIALNRQIMAEIETEEEQARMAAIAARDARVLDRIGMIRRRVAA
;
A
#
# COMPACT_ATOMS: atom_id res chain seq x y z
N MET A 1 -40.01 -11.71 3.56
CA MET A 1 -39.39 -12.83 2.83
C MET A 1 -38.37 -12.20 1.90
N CYS A 2 -37.09 -12.53 2.02
CA CYS A 2 -36.09 -12.05 1.07
C CYS A 2 -36.36 -12.74 -0.28
N ASP A 3 -36.55 -11.96 -1.34
CA ASP A 3 -36.66 -12.52 -2.68
C ASP A 3 -35.28 -13.03 -3.10
N VAL A 4 -35.24 -14.26 -3.59
CA VAL A 4 -34.01 -14.89 -4.09
C VAL A 4 -33.44 -14.11 -5.28
N ALA A 5 -34.30 -13.49 -6.09
CA ALA A 5 -33.87 -12.64 -7.20
C ALA A 5 -33.10 -11.40 -6.69
N ASP A 6 -33.58 -10.75 -5.61
CA ASP A 6 -32.91 -9.59 -5.03
C ASP A 6 -31.55 -9.95 -4.42
N LEU A 7 -31.46 -11.12 -3.78
CA LEU A 7 -30.21 -11.65 -3.24
C LEU A 7 -29.20 -11.94 -4.35
N TYR A 8 -29.65 -12.55 -5.45
CA TYR A 8 -28.81 -12.77 -6.62
C TYR A 8 -28.31 -11.45 -7.22
N GLU A 9 -29.20 -10.46 -7.43
CA GLU A 9 -28.81 -9.18 -8.03
C GLU A 9 -27.82 -8.40 -7.14
N THR A 10 -27.95 -8.52 -5.82
CA THR A 10 -26.99 -7.97 -4.87
C THR A 10 -25.60 -8.61 -5.04
N ALA A 11 -25.54 -9.94 -5.10
CA ALA A 11 -24.29 -10.68 -5.33
C ALA A 11 -23.68 -10.35 -6.71
N ASN A 12 -24.52 -10.26 -7.76
CA ASN A 12 -24.12 -9.87 -9.10
C ASN A 12 -23.48 -8.48 -9.17
N THR A 13 -24.13 -7.50 -8.52
CA THR A 13 -23.63 -6.13 -8.43
C THR A 13 -22.30 -6.06 -7.67
N ALA A 14 -22.15 -6.84 -6.60
CA ALA A 14 -20.91 -6.91 -5.83
C ALA A 14 -19.77 -7.55 -6.66
N ALA A 15 -20.06 -8.66 -7.35
CA ALA A 15 -19.09 -9.36 -8.19
C ALA A 15 -18.59 -8.50 -9.36
N SER A 16 -19.49 -7.78 -10.01
CA SER A 16 -19.20 -6.90 -11.15
C SER A 16 -18.30 -5.71 -10.78
N LYS A 17 -18.36 -5.23 -9.54
CA LYS A 17 -17.55 -4.09 -9.10
C LYS A 17 -16.11 -4.51 -8.87
N GLY A 18 -15.19 -3.97 -9.67
CA GLY A 18 -13.77 -4.30 -9.54
C GLY A 18 -13.46 -5.74 -9.97
N CYS A 19 -14.17 -6.28 -10.98
CA CYS A 19 -13.73 -7.49 -11.68
C CYS A 19 -12.78 -7.20 -12.86
N GLY A 20 -12.42 -5.92 -13.08
CA GLY A 20 -11.54 -5.53 -14.19
C GLY A 20 -12.06 -5.88 -15.58
N CYS A 21 -13.37 -6.15 -15.72
CA CYS A 21 -13.98 -6.73 -16.93
C CYS A 21 -13.46 -8.13 -17.31
N SER A 22 -12.80 -8.86 -16.40
CA SER A 22 -12.52 -10.29 -16.57
C SER A 22 -13.77 -11.10 -16.20
N TYR A 23 -14.19 -11.99 -17.11
CA TYR A 23 -15.35 -12.85 -16.89
C TYR A 23 -15.07 -13.91 -15.84
N GLU A 24 -13.87 -14.47 -15.85
CA GLU A 24 -13.39 -15.50 -14.93
C GLU A 24 -13.39 -14.99 -13.49
N LEU A 25 -12.83 -13.79 -13.29
CA LEU A 25 -12.82 -13.11 -12.00
C LEU A 25 -14.24 -12.73 -11.54
N TYR A 26 -15.11 -12.30 -12.46
CA TYR A 26 -16.52 -12.08 -12.15
C TYR A 26 -17.21 -13.35 -11.65
N VAL A 27 -17.05 -14.49 -12.34
CA VAL A 27 -17.65 -15.79 -11.96
C VAL A 27 -17.15 -16.26 -10.59
N GLN A 28 -15.85 -16.13 -10.32
CA GLN A 28 -15.28 -16.46 -9.01
C GLN A 28 -15.87 -15.60 -7.89
N LYS A 29 -15.93 -14.28 -8.10
CA LYS A 29 -16.50 -13.35 -7.11
C LYS A 29 -17.98 -13.59 -6.90
N LEU A 30 -18.74 -13.81 -7.97
CA LEU A 30 -20.16 -14.11 -7.90
C LEU A 30 -20.40 -15.39 -7.10
N THR A 31 -19.64 -16.44 -7.38
CA THR A 31 -19.70 -17.72 -6.66
C THR A 31 -19.42 -17.51 -5.17
N ARG A 32 -18.36 -16.78 -4.82
CA ARG A 32 -18.02 -16.45 -3.44
C ARG A 32 -19.13 -15.65 -2.73
N GLU A 33 -19.69 -14.64 -3.38
CA GLU A 33 -20.77 -13.81 -2.81
C GLU A 33 -22.05 -14.62 -2.58
N ILE A 34 -22.40 -15.50 -3.52
CA ILE A 34 -23.55 -16.42 -3.37
C ILE A 34 -23.33 -17.36 -2.20
N ASP A 35 -22.16 -17.99 -2.09
CA ASP A 35 -21.86 -18.95 -1.01
C ASP A 35 -21.84 -18.26 0.35
N GLN A 36 -21.25 -17.07 0.45
CA GLN A 36 -21.28 -16.27 1.67
C GLN A 36 -22.70 -15.85 2.06
N THR A 37 -23.52 -15.44 1.09
CA THR A 37 -24.91 -15.09 1.33
C THR A 37 -25.70 -16.32 1.80
N ALA A 38 -25.57 -17.44 1.10
CA ALA A 38 -26.21 -18.71 1.43
C ALA A 38 -25.85 -19.20 2.84
N SER A 39 -24.59 -19.03 3.28
CA SER A 39 -24.13 -19.43 4.61
C SER A 39 -24.85 -18.73 5.78
N ARG A 40 -25.51 -17.59 5.51
CA ARG A 40 -26.23 -16.77 6.51
C ARG A 40 -27.74 -16.96 6.46
N LEU A 41 -28.25 -17.73 5.50
CA LEU A 41 -29.67 -17.98 5.29
C LEU A 41 -30.13 -19.30 5.94
N ALA A 42 -31.44 -19.46 6.09
CA ALA A 42 -32.01 -20.77 6.41
C ALA A 42 -31.76 -21.75 5.26
N LEU A 43 -31.70 -23.06 5.56
CA LEU A 43 -31.35 -24.13 4.61
C LEU A 43 -32.19 -24.12 3.33
N ASP A 44 -33.49 -23.88 3.45
CA ASP A 44 -34.44 -23.79 2.34
C ASP A 44 -34.16 -22.57 1.45
N GLN A 45 -33.86 -21.42 2.06
CA GLN A 45 -33.53 -20.18 1.36
C GLN A 45 -32.15 -20.24 0.70
N ALA A 46 -31.18 -20.86 1.36
CA ALA A 46 -29.84 -21.09 0.83
C ALA A 46 -29.89 -21.97 -0.43
N ALA A 47 -30.62 -23.10 -0.35
CA ALA A 47 -30.82 -24.00 -1.50
C ALA A 47 -31.53 -23.27 -2.66
N ALA A 48 -32.59 -22.51 -2.36
CA ALA A 48 -33.30 -21.73 -3.38
C ALA A 48 -32.39 -20.70 -4.07
N LEU A 49 -31.51 -20.02 -3.33
CA LEU A 49 -30.54 -19.07 -3.89
C LEU A 49 -29.53 -19.76 -4.80
N GLN A 50 -28.93 -20.87 -4.36
CA GLN A 50 -27.97 -21.62 -5.16
C GLN A 50 -28.62 -22.19 -6.43
N ASP A 51 -29.83 -22.73 -6.34
CA ASP A 51 -30.55 -23.25 -7.51
C ASP A 51 -30.94 -22.15 -8.49
N TYR A 52 -31.36 -20.98 -7.99
CA TYR A 52 -31.59 -19.82 -8.84
C TYR A 52 -30.32 -19.37 -9.55
N ALA A 53 -29.19 -19.35 -8.84
CA ALA A 53 -27.92 -18.97 -9.41
C ALA A 53 -27.39 -19.97 -10.45
N ARG A 54 -27.59 -21.29 -10.23
CA ARG A 54 -27.31 -22.32 -11.24
C ARG A 54 -28.12 -22.12 -12.52
N GLN A 55 -29.39 -21.72 -12.40
CA GLN A 55 -30.24 -21.43 -13.56
C GLN A 55 -29.77 -20.21 -14.36
N LYS A 56 -29.08 -19.26 -13.73
CA LYS A 56 -28.48 -18.09 -14.41
C LYS A 56 -27.21 -18.45 -15.18
N GLY A 57 -26.47 -19.47 -14.73
CA GLY A 57 -25.35 -20.07 -15.47
C GLY A 57 -23.96 -19.57 -15.08
N ASP A 58 -23.84 -18.46 -14.35
CA ASP A 58 -22.55 -17.89 -13.94
C ASP A 58 -22.08 -18.36 -12.55
N TYR A 59 -22.88 -19.17 -11.84
CA TYR A 59 -22.53 -19.72 -10.54
C TYR A 59 -21.78 -21.05 -10.69
N ALA A 60 -20.52 -21.07 -10.26
CA ALA A 60 -19.60 -22.19 -10.48
C ALA A 60 -18.94 -22.66 -9.16
N PRO A 61 -19.69 -23.31 -8.25
CA PRO A 61 -19.19 -23.75 -6.93
C PRO A 61 -18.14 -24.86 -7.01
N ASP A 62 -18.12 -25.62 -8.11
CA ASP A 62 -17.16 -26.70 -8.37
C ASP A 62 -15.98 -26.23 -9.24
N ALA A 63 -15.92 -24.95 -9.61
CA ALA A 63 -14.73 -24.44 -10.26
C ALA A 63 -13.59 -24.51 -9.25
N ASP A 64 -12.55 -25.28 -9.58
CA ASP A 64 -11.29 -25.31 -8.85
C ASP A 64 -10.97 -23.87 -8.49
N GLY A 65 -10.96 -23.59 -7.18
CA GLY A 65 -10.79 -22.25 -6.64
C GLY A 65 -9.47 -21.72 -7.16
N SER A 66 -9.51 -21.10 -8.33
CA SER A 66 -8.40 -20.48 -9.00
C SER A 66 -8.21 -19.21 -8.21
N HIS A 67 -7.60 -19.40 -7.04
CA HIS A 67 -6.78 -18.37 -6.46
C HIS A 67 -6.02 -17.80 -7.64
N LEU A 68 -6.24 -16.52 -7.89
CA LEU A 68 -5.43 -15.69 -8.75
C LEU A 68 -4.04 -15.58 -8.09
N GLU A 69 -3.41 -16.71 -7.81
CA GLU A 69 -2.11 -16.84 -7.20
C GLU A 69 -1.14 -16.21 -8.19
N GLY A 70 -0.46 -15.13 -7.77
CA GLY A 70 0.35 -14.31 -8.66
C GLY A 70 -0.40 -13.20 -9.42
N PHE A 71 -1.71 -13.01 -9.23
CA PHE A 71 -2.48 -11.93 -9.86
C PHE A 71 -3.27 -11.10 -8.85
N CYS A 72 -3.34 -9.79 -9.08
CA CYS A 72 -4.13 -8.90 -8.27
C CYS A 72 -5.63 -9.14 -8.43
N CYS A 73 -6.44 -8.50 -7.59
CA CYS A 73 -7.90 -8.55 -7.66
C CYS A 73 -8.52 -7.98 -8.95
N HIS A 74 -7.70 -7.50 -9.90
CA HIS A 74 -8.11 -7.11 -11.24
C HIS A 74 -7.76 -8.16 -12.31
N GLY A 75 -7.17 -9.30 -11.92
CA GLY A 75 -6.74 -10.36 -12.83
C GLY A 75 -5.46 -10.04 -13.61
N ILE A 76 -4.66 -9.08 -13.15
CA ILE A 76 -3.37 -8.71 -13.73
C ILE A 76 -2.27 -9.21 -12.81
N GLU A 77 -1.17 -9.71 -13.37
CA GLU A 77 0.00 -10.13 -12.62
C GLU A 77 0.46 -9.03 -11.65
N TYR A 78 0.83 -9.40 -10.43
CA TYR A 78 1.36 -8.45 -9.45
C TYR A 78 2.59 -7.72 -10.01
N GLY A 79 2.77 -6.44 -9.66
CA GLY A 79 3.81 -5.58 -10.23
C GLY A 79 3.54 -5.08 -11.66
N CYS A 80 2.58 -5.68 -12.38
CA CYS A 80 2.20 -5.28 -13.74
C CYS A 80 0.87 -4.53 -13.80
N CYS A 81 0.14 -4.46 -12.69
CA CYS A 81 -1.14 -3.76 -12.62
C CYS A 81 -0.95 -2.23 -12.67
N PRO A 82 -1.58 -1.49 -13.61
CA PRO A 82 -1.50 -0.02 -13.68
C PRO A 82 -2.02 0.70 -12.43
N ALA A 83 -2.78 0.00 -11.58
CA ALA A 83 -3.26 0.51 -10.31
C ALA A 83 -2.22 0.41 -9.18
N GLY A 84 -1.04 -0.17 -9.43
CA GLY A 84 0.01 -0.39 -8.43
C GLY A 84 -0.32 -1.52 -7.46
N CYS A 85 -0.90 -2.62 -7.96
CA CYS A 85 -1.10 -3.81 -7.15
C CYS A 85 0.17 -4.66 -7.15
N ASP A 86 0.82 -4.75 -5.99
CA ASP A 86 1.99 -5.59 -5.76
C ASP A 86 1.62 -6.79 -4.88
N ASP A 87 2.41 -7.86 -4.99
CA ASP A 87 2.26 -9.04 -4.14
C ASP A 87 2.79 -8.69 -2.74
N ALA A 88 2.01 -8.97 -1.70
CA ALA A 88 2.43 -8.72 -0.32
C ALA A 88 3.57 -9.66 0.11
N GLU A 89 3.76 -10.78 -0.59
CA GLU A 89 4.78 -11.79 -0.27
C GLU A 89 6.10 -11.56 -1.02
N GLU A 90 6.18 -10.58 -1.93
CA GLU A 90 7.39 -10.28 -2.72
C GLU A 90 8.04 -8.93 -2.35
N ASP A 91 7.73 -8.38 -1.17
CA ASP A 91 8.56 -7.35 -0.51
C ASP A 91 9.79 -8.00 0.16
N ASP A 92 10.55 -8.78 -0.61
CA ASP A 92 11.92 -9.22 -0.24
C ASP A 92 12.93 -8.08 -0.45
N TRP A 93 12.48 -6.92 -0.95
CA TRP A 93 13.29 -5.71 -1.12
C TRP A 93 13.81 -5.09 0.18
N ASP A 94 13.41 -5.62 1.35
CA ASP A 94 13.89 -5.20 2.67
C ASP A 94 14.48 -6.34 3.54
N SER A 95 14.71 -7.55 3.02
CA SER A 95 15.15 -8.67 3.88
C SER A 95 16.64 -8.71 4.22
N GLU A 96 17.52 -8.10 3.43
CA GLU A 96 18.95 -8.16 3.69
C GLU A 96 19.42 -6.97 4.55
N ASN A 97 19.09 -7.06 5.86
CA ASN A 97 19.62 -6.26 6.97
C ASN A 97 19.07 -4.82 7.14
N GLU A 98 17.75 -4.71 7.31
CA GLU A 98 17.06 -3.47 7.69
C GLU A 98 17.69 -2.76 8.91
N GLU A 99 18.12 -3.52 9.91
CA GLU A 99 18.83 -2.95 11.07
C GLU A 99 20.13 -2.23 10.70
N GLY A 100 20.89 -2.79 9.75
CA GLY A 100 22.09 -2.17 9.20
C GLY A 100 21.79 -0.86 8.45
N ARG A 101 20.71 -0.82 7.69
CA ARG A 101 20.28 0.39 6.96
C ARG A 101 19.88 1.50 7.93
N ILE A 102 19.10 1.16 8.95
CA ILE A 102 18.70 2.10 10.01
C ILE A 102 19.93 2.61 10.77
N ALA A 103 20.87 1.74 11.12
CA ALA A 103 22.10 2.12 11.80
C ALA A 103 22.97 3.07 10.96
N LEU A 104 23.15 2.76 9.68
CA LEU A 104 23.90 3.61 8.75
C LEU A 104 23.23 4.97 8.57
N ASN A 105 21.91 5.03 8.43
CA ASN A 105 21.17 6.29 8.32
C ASN A 105 21.39 7.17 9.57
N ARG A 106 21.32 6.58 10.77
CA ARG A 106 21.61 7.32 12.02
C ARG A 106 23.04 7.85 12.06
N GLN A 107 24.01 7.06 11.60
CA GLN A 107 25.40 7.49 11.53
C GLN A 107 25.58 8.69 10.60
N ILE A 108 25.00 8.62 9.39
CA ILE A 108 25.06 9.72 8.41
C ILE A 108 24.42 10.99 8.99
N MET A 109 23.25 10.88 9.61
CA MET A 109 22.56 12.05 10.18
C MET A 109 23.37 12.67 11.33
N ALA A 110 24.01 11.86 12.17
CA ALA A 110 24.88 12.36 13.23
C ALA A 110 26.13 13.05 12.68
N GLU A 111 26.74 12.50 11.62
CA GLU A 111 27.88 13.13 10.95
C GLU A 111 27.51 14.50 10.39
N ILE A 112 26.39 14.60 9.65
CA ILE A 112 25.88 15.87 9.11
C ILE A 112 25.66 16.89 10.23
N GLU A 113 25.04 16.51 11.34
CA GLU A 113 24.82 17.41 12.47
C GLU A 113 26.15 17.94 13.04
N THR A 114 27.17 17.09 13.15
CA THR A 114 28.49 17.51 13.61
C THR A 114 29.18 18.47 12.64
N GLU A 115 29.07 18.23 11.33
CA GLU A 115 29.62 19.12 10.31
C GLU A 115 28.92 20.48 10.31
N GLU A 116 27.59 20.48 10.42
CA GLU A 116 26.81 21.72 10.51
C GLU A 116 27.19 22.55 11.74
N GLU A 117 27.35 21.91 12.90
CA GLU A 117 27.73 22.62 14.12
C GLU A 117 29.17 23.17 14.02
N GLN A 118 30.10 22.41 13.43
CA GLN A 118 31.45 22.90 13.15
C GLN A 118 31.44 24.09 12.19
N ALA A 119 30.63 24.04 11.14
CA ALA A 119 30.48 25.15 10.20
C ALA A 119 29.89 26.39 10.87
N ARG A 120 28.89 26.23 11.75
CA ARG A 120 28.32 27.34 12.56
C ARG A 120 29.39 27.97 13.46
N MET A 121 30.14 27.14 14.19
CA MET A 121 31.21 27.61 15.07
C MET A 121 32.33 28.31 14.31
N ALA A 122 32.73 27.78 13.15
CA ALA A 122 33.72 28.41 12.27
C ALA A 122 33.23 29.77 11.74
N ALA A 123 31.95 29.89 11.37
CA ALA A 123 31.36 31.15 10.91
C ALA A 123 31.35 32.21 12.03
N ILE A 124 31.02 31.82 13.26
CA ILE A 124 31.08 32.69 14.43
C ILE A 124 32.51 33.16 14.68
N ALA A 125 33.48 32.24 14.73
CA ALA A 125 34.88 32.58 14.94
C ALA A 125 35.42 33.54 13.88
N ALA A 126 35.07 33.32 12.60
CA ALA A 126 35.46 34.20 11.50
C ALA A 126 34.83 35.60 11.63
N ARG A 127 33.57 35.70 12.07
CA ARG A 127 32.91 36.99 12.35
C ARG A 127 33.61 37.72 13.48
N ASP A 128 33.88 37.03 14.59
CA ASP A 128 34.47 37.62 15.78
C ASP A 128 35.90 38.11 15.50
N ALA A 129 36.68 37.38 14.70
CA ALA A 129 37.99 37.82 14.22
C ALA A 129 37.92 39.14 13.44
N ARG A 130 36.94 39.31 12.54
CA ARG A 130 36.72 40.57 11.81
C ARG A 130 36.35 41.72 12.74
N VAL A 131 35.53 41.46 13.76
CA VAL A 131 35.15 42.47 14.76
C VAL A 131 36.36 42.93 15.57
N LEU A 132 37.19 42.00 16.03
CA LEU A 132 38.39 42.30 16.81
C LEU A 132 39.41 43.10 15.99
N ASP A 133 39.63 42.75 14.73
CA ASP A 133 40.50 43.53 13.84
C ASP A 133 39.96 44.96 13.67
N ARG A 134 38.65 45.12 13.45
CA ARG A 134 38.00 46.43 13.34
C ARG A 134 38.15 47.27 14.61
N ILE A 135 37.98 46.68 15.78
CA ILE A 135 38.22 47.35 17.08
C ILE A 135 39.68 47.79 17.18
N GLY A 136 40.63 46.93 16.79
CA GLY A 136 42.06 47.24 16.76
C GLY A 136 42.37 48.45 15.86
N MET A 137 41.78 48.50 14.66
CA MET A 137 41.91 49.64 13.75
C MET A 137 41.38 50.94 14.36
N ILE A 138 40.21 50.90 15.01
CA ILE A 138 39.62 52.07 15.65
C ILE A 138 40.52 52.56 16.79
N ARG A 139 40.99 51.66 17.66
CA ARG A 139 41.89 52.01 18.77
C ARG A 139 43.18 52.67 18.27
N ARG A 140 43.79 52.15 17.20
CA ARG A 140 44.99 52.75 16.59
C ARG A 140 44.74 54.17 16.05
N ARG A 141 43.55 54.44 15.49
CA ARG A 141 43.19 55.78 14.99
C ARG A 141 42.92 56.79 16.09
N VAL A 142 42.35 56.34 17.21
CA VAL A 142 42.05 57.22 18.36
C VAL A 142 43.32 57.56 19.16
N ALA A 143 44.33 56.70 19.11
CA ALA A 143 45.62 56.90 19.80
C ALA A 143 46.65 57.72 19.01
N ALA A 144 46.33 58.12 17.77
CA ALA A 144 47.16 58.97 16.90
C ALA A 144 46.63 60.40 16.90
#